data_AF-A0A1F9Y7M4-F1
#
_entry.id   AF-A0A1F9Y7M4-F1
#
_cell.length_a   1.000
_cell.length_b   1.000
_cell.length_c   1.000
_cell.angle_alpha   90.00
_cell.angle_beta   90.00
_cell.angle_gamma   90.00
#
_symmetry.space_group_name_H-M   'P 1'
#
loop_
_entity.id
_entity.type
_entity.pdbx_description
1 polymer ?
#
loop_
_entity_poly.entity_id
_entity_poly.type
_entity_poly.pdbx_seq_one_letter_code
_entity_poly.pdbx_strand_id
1 'polypeptide(L)'
;MAITSDMKIYPHSLRIQEGVRYFLARIDNSKKLIVQAEPGKLIPSGFIGELRTLPDETAAALVCPLSPSNTELMRTRFPFMRPCANPGFVRSLGLGDRLGLASPGHLDALVDADFFPILAQQSMRELRLTGRTYPEVLDAASWAVFQEGFDKGFGADGDHLKTGEEIDYAIRSGFTMITLDCSDYIHKDIALLPPETVHTRYLDLPETERHLLEQKYVKSPHPNLLKLGIILQPADLERTVLTYRAALSHMVEMYETRIRCAPHSVDYEISIDETATITRPADHAFVALELLQKGVRFTSLAPRFCGEFQKGIDYRGDAMEFQHQFREHAKIARTLGYRLSIHSGSDKFRIFPIVGEEASEGFHVKTAGTHWLEAVRVIAKHAPSLYRDMHAIALASLQDARLFYHISADEFRVPPLQELSDAELPLLMDQEDARQILHITYGHILKAPATPAQAETLKSRIYATLDCYETPYAASLCRHVKKHIDSLNQNIRQ
;
A
#
# COMPACT_ATOMS: atom_id res chain seq x y z
N MET A 1 36.43 20.57 -8.11
CA MET A 1 37.06 19.74 -7.07
C MET A 1 37.01 18.30 -7.56
N ALA A 2 38.16 17.61 -7.58
CA ALA A 2 38.18 16.17 -7.84
C ALA A 2 37.47 15.46 -6.68
N ILE A 3 36.61 14.48 -6.96
CA ILE A 3 35.99 13.65 -5.93
C ILE A 3 37.11 12.84 -5.27
N THR A 4 37.40 13.12 -4.00
CA THR A 4 38.31 12.33 -3.15
C THR A 4 37.56 11.38 -2.21
N SER A 5 36.26 11.15 -2.43
CA SER A 5 35.42 10.25 -1.62
C SER A 5 35.02 9.00 -2.41
N ASP A 6 34.92 7.85 -1.72
CA ASP A 6 34.49 6.58 -2.29
C ASP A 6 33.15 6.72 -3.03
N MET A 7 33.17 6.62 -4.36
CA MET A 7 31.98 6.64 -5.20
C MET A 7 31.44 5.21 -5.36
N LYS A 8 30.23 4.94 -4.86
CA LYS A 8 29.54 3.66 -5.09
C LYS A 8 28.51 3.82 -6.20
N ILE A 9 28.72 3.19 -7.36
CA ILE A 9 27.78 3.20 -8.48
C ILE A 9 26.70 2.13 -8.26
N TYR A 10 25.45 2.44 -8.64
CA TYR A 10 24.37 1.46 -8.75
C TYR A 10 24.32 0.93 -10.20
N PRO A 11 24.85 -0.28 -10.49
CA PRO A 11 25.13 -0.71 -11.86
C PRO A 11 23.87 -0.84 -12.73
N HIS A 12 22.75 -1.27 -12.15
CA HIS A 12 21.48 -1.44 -12.88
C HIS A 12 20.83 -0.11 -13.29
N SER A 13 21.31 1.00 -12.75
CA SER A 13 20.80 2.34 -13.05
C SER A 13 21.36 2.97 -14.32
N LEU A 14 22.37 2.36 -14.95
CA LEU A 14 22.97 2.92 -16.16
C LEU A 14 21.95 2.96 -17.30
N ARG A 15 21.76 4.15 -17.86
CA ARG A 15 20.99 4.41 -19.08
C ARG A 15 21.80 5.28 -20.02
N ILE A 16 21.72 4.99 -21.32
CA ILE A 16 22.39 5.77 -22.36
C ILE A 16 21.33 6.23 -23.35
N GLN A 17 21.24 7.53 -23.58
CA GLN A 17 20.35 8.12 -24.56
C GLN A 17 21.05 9.29 -25.26
N GLU A 18 21.08 9.29 -26.60
CA GLU A 18 21.66 10.36 -27.43
C GLU A 18 23.13 10.71 -27.12
N GLY A 19 23.90 9.72 -26.63
CA GLY A 19 25.30 9.92 -26.23
C GLY A 19 25.45 10.58 -24.85
N VAL A 20 24.43 10.48 -24.00
CA VAL A 20 24.45 10.93 -22.60
C VAL A 20 24.18 9.73 -21.69
N ARG A 21 25.06 9.52 -20.72
CA ARG A 21 24.95 8.51 -19.67
C ARG A 21 24.24 9.10 -18.45
N TYR A 22 23.32 8.33 -17.91
CA TYR A 22 22.58 8.62 -16.69
C TYR A 22 22.76 7.42 -15.77
N PHE A 23 23.21 7.65 -14.54
CA PHE A 23 23.30 6.59 -13.54
C PHE A 23 23.25 7.18 -12.13
N LEU A 24 22.85 6.36 -11.17
CA LEU A 24 22.93 6.71 -9.76
C LEU A 24 24.30 6.33 -9.21
N ALA A 25 24.82 7.21 -8.36
CA ALA A 25 25.96 6.93 -7.51
C ALA A 25 25.72 7.47 -6.11
N ARG A 26 26.32 6.85 -5.10
CA ARG A 26 26.41 7.43 -3.76
C ARG A 26 27.70 8.25 -3.68
N ILE A 27 27.55 9.54 -3.41
CA ILE A 27 28.63 10.53 -3.28
C ILE A 27 28.35 11.32 -2.02
N ASP A 28 29.37 11.48 -1.17
CA ASP A 28 29.28 12.21 0.11
C ASP A 28 28.09 11.70 0.96
N ASN A 29 27.99 10.37 1.11
CA ASN A 29 26.92 9.64 1.81
C ASN A 29 25.49 9.82 1.28
N SER A 30 25.29 10.47 0.12
CA SER A 30 23.96 10.67 -0.46
C SER A 30 23.86 10.11 -1.88
N LYS A 31 22.68 9.59 -2.25
CA LYS A 31 22.41 9.19 -3.63
C LYS A 31 22.32 10.43 -4.51
N LYS A 32 22.99 10.40 -5.66
CA LYS A 32 23.01 11.45 -6.68
C LYS A 32 22.75 10.84 -8.04
N LEU A 33 22.07 11.59 -8.91
CA LEU A 33 22.03 11.32 -10.34
C LEU A 33 23.30 11.89 -10.96
N ILE A 34 23.96 11.09 -11.78
CA ILE A 34 25.10 11.51 -12.59
C ILE A 34 24.63 11.62 -14.03
N VAL A 35 24.78 12.80 -14.62
CA VAL A 35 24.49 13.05 -16.04
C VAL A 35 25.79 13.40 -16.74
N GLN A 36 26.22 12.53 -17.64
CA GLN A 36 27.52 12.65 -18.27
C GLN A 36 27.40 12.53 -19.79
N ALA A 37 27.80 13.58 -20.51
CA ALA A 37 27.82 13.57 -21.96
C ALA A 37 29.10 12.92 -22.49
N GLU A 38 28.99 12.11 -23.54
CA GLU A 38 30.14 11.64 -24.30
C GLU A 38 30.90 12.82 -24.96
N PRO A 39 32.20 12.67 -25.27
CA PRO A 39 32.97 13.71 -25.94
C PRO A 39 32.27 14.23 -27.20
N GLY A 40 32.09 15.56 -27.29
CA GLY A 40 31.40 16.22 -28.40
C GLY A 40 29.87 16.27 -28.28
N LYS A 41 29.28 15.70 -27.22
CA LYS A 41 27.86 15.87 -26.87
C LYS A 41 27.70 16.92 -25.76
N LEU A 42 26.49 17.46 -25.65
CA LEU A 42 26.12 18.42 -24.61
C LEU A 42 25.28 17.72 -23.54
N ILE A 43 25.51 18.08 -22.28
CA ILE A 43 24.61 17.70 -21.19
C ILE A 43 23.26 18.40 -21.43
N PRO A 44 22.14 17.65 -21.39
CA PRO A 44 20.82 18.26 -21.60
C PRO A 44 20.52 19.34 -20.57
N SER A 45 19.86 20.42 -21.03
CA SER A 45 19.48 21.53 -20.16
C SER A 45 18.37 21.14 -19.18
N GLY A 46 18.21 21.95 -18.13
CA GLY A 46 17.14 21.80 -17.13
C GLY A 46 17.55 21.04 -15.87
N PHE A 47 18.51 20.12 -15.95
CA PHE A 47 19.03 19.45 -14.76
C PHE A 47 19.69 20.44 -13.80
N ILE A 48 19.33 20.34 -12.52
CA ILE A 48 19.92 21.10 -11.43
C ILE A 48 21.03 20.24 -10.83
N GLY A 49 22.27 20.72 -10.82
CA GLY A 49 23.40 19.97 -10.27
C GLY A 49 24.69 20.75 -10.32
N GLU A 50 25.75 20.16 -9.77
CA GLU A 50 27.09 20.72 -9.79
C GLU A 50 27.95 20.01 -10.83
N LEU A 51 28.65 20.77 -11.67
CA LEU A 51 29.61 20.20 -12.59
C LEU A 51 30.84 19.72 -11.81
N ARG A 52 31.12 18.42 -11.85
CA ARG A 52 32.29 17.81 -11.20
C ARG A 52 33.03 16.90 -12.18
N THR A 53 34.32 16.71 -11.94
CA THR A 53 35.11 15.68 -12.62
C THR A 53 35.04 14.41 -11.78
N LEU A 54 34.60 13.30 -12.36
CA LEU A 54 34.48 12.02 -11.65
C LEU A 54 35.87 11.38 -11.48
N PRO A 55 36.08 10.55 -10.45
CA PRO A 55 37.26 9.69 -10.36
C PRO A 55 37.27 8.78 -11.60
N ASP A 56 38.43 8.64 -12.24
CA ASP A 56 38.66 7.76 -13.40
C ASP A 56 38.08 8.18 -14.77
N GLU A 57 37.49 9.38 -14.89
CA GLU A 57 37.04 9.91 -16.19
C GLU A 57 37.61 11.30 -16.52
N THR A 58 37.98 11.53 -17.77
CA THR A 58 38.45 12.84 -18.27
C THR A 58 37.30 13.82 -18.56
N ALA A 59 36.05 13.34 -18.58
CA ALA A 59 34.88 14.14 -18.94
C ALA A 59 34.14 14.66 -17.68
N ALA A 60 33.77 15.93 -17.71
CA ALA A 60 32.96 16.54 -16.66
C ALA A 60 31.54 15.93 -16.65
N ALA A 61 31.02 15.65 -15.47
CA ALA A 61 29.65 15.18 -15.27
C ALA A 61 28.88 16.16 -14.40
N LEU A 62 27.57 16.26 -14.64
CA LEU A 62 26.67 16.99 -13.75
C LEU A 62 26.23 16.03 -12.63
N VAL A 63 26.57 16.40 -11.39
CA VAL A 63 26.17 15.67 -10.17
C VAL A 63 24.92 16.33 -9.61
N CYS A 64 23.79 15.65 -9.79
CA CYS A 64 22.45 16.15 -9.51
C CYS A 64 21.91 15.56 -8.19
N PRO A 65 21.35 16.36 -7.28
CA PRO A 65 20.51 15.82 -6.21
C PRO A 65 19.27 15.14 -6.79
N LEU A 66 18.71 14.19 -6.05
CA LEU A 66 17.42 13.57 -6.36
C LEU A 66 16.27 14.52 -5.95
N SER A 67 16.26 15.73 -6.49
CA SER A 67 15.27 16.76 -6.19
C SER A 67 14.00 16.58 -7.05
N PRO A 68 12.83 17.11 -6.62
CA PRO A 68 11.59 17.01 -7.39
C PRO A 68 11.73 17.49 -8.85
N SER A 69 12.46 18.60 -9.07
CA SER A 69 12.71 19.12 -10.42
C SER A 69 13.50 18.14 -11.30
N ASN A 70 14.53 17.51 -10.74
CA ASN A 70 15.31 16.50 -11.47
C ASN A 70 14.50 15.21 -11.66
N THR A 71 13.68 14.82 -10.68
CA THR A 71 12.79 13.65 -10.81
C THR A 71 11.82 13.84 -11.98
N GLU A 72 11.19 15.01 -12.13
CA GLU A 72 10.24 15.25 -13.23
C GLU A 72 10.92 15.26 -14.61
N LEU A 73 12.12 15.83 -14.70
CA LEU A 73 12.93 15.74 -15.92
C LEU A 73 13.27 14.30 -16.26
N MET A 74 13.66 13.51 -15.26
CA MET A 74 13.94 12.09 -15.44
C MET A 74 12.69 11.31 -15.86
N ARG A 75 11.51 11.58 -15.30
CA ARG A 75 10.23 10.98 -15.73
C ARG A 75 9.86 11.34 -17.17
N THR A 76 10.18 12.55 -17.61
CA THR A 76 9.98 12.96 -19.01
C THR A 76 10.94 12.23 -19.94
N ARG A 77 12.20 12.05 -19.53
CA ARG A 77 13.25 11.39 -20.32
C ARG A 77 13.07 9.87 -20.36
N PHE A 78 12.69 9.27 -19.24
CA PHE A 78 12.53 7.84 -19.02
C PHE A 78 11.10 7.53 -18.56
N PRO A 79 10.16 7.30 -19.49
CA PRO A 79 8.75 7.10 -19.15
C PRO A 79 8.47 5.96 -18.18
N PHE A 80 9.35 4.95 -18.07
CA PHE A 80 9.21 3.87 -17.09
C PHE A 80 9.35 4.34 -15.63
N MET A 81 9.87 5.55 -15.39
CA MET A 81 9.88 6.20 -14.07
C MET A 81 8.53 6.86 -13.72
N ARG A 82 7.58 6.93 -14.65
CA ARG A 82 6.21 7.37 -14.37
C ARG A 82 5.37 6.17 -13.93
N PRO A 83 4.48 6.35 -12.94
CA PRO A 83 3.55 5.31 -12.59
C PRO A 83 2.57 5.09 -13.74
N CYS A 84 2.01 3.89 -13.84
CA CYS A 84 0.94 3.55 -14.75
C CYS A 84 -0.21 2.85 -14.00
N ALA A 85 -1.43 2.92 -14.56
CA ALA A 85 -2.49 2.01 -14.16
C ALA A 85 -2.09 0.59 -14.59
N ASN A 86 -2.59 -0.42 -13.90
CA ASN A 86 -2.22 -1.82 -14.12
C ASN A 86 -2.40 -2.20 -15.61
N PRO A 87 -1.32 -2.55 -16.33
CA PRO A 87 -1.34 -2.75 -17.78
C PRO A 87 -1.88 -4.13 -18.19
N GLY A 88 -2.67 -4.80 -17.34
CA GLY A 88 -3.30 -6.09 -17.63
C GLY A 88 -2.81 -7.26 -16.80
N PHE A 89 -2.07 -7.02 -15.70
CA PHE A 89 -1.72 -8.07 -14.76
C PHE A 89 -2.94 -8.53 -13.97
N VAL A 90 -3.12 -9.84 -13.89
CA VAL A 90 -4.18 -10.45 -13.06
C VAL A 90 -3.93 -10.23 -11.58
N ARG A 91 -2.66 -10.19 -11.15
CA ARG A 91 -2.25 -10.06 -9.75
C ARG A 91 -1.43 -8.78 -9.52
N SER A 92 -1.68 -8.09 -8.42
CA SER A 92 -0.88 -6.92 -8.02
C SER A 92 -0.57 -6.90 -6.53
N LEU A 93 0.60 -6.38 -6.16
CA LEU A 93 1.00 -6.17 -4.77
C LEU A 93 1.14 -4.70 -4.45
N GLY A 94 0.43 -4.28 -3.42
CA GLY A 94 0.60 -3.02 -2.72
C GLY A 94 1.83 -3.06 -1.86
N LEU A 95 2.84 -2.24 -2.16
CA LEU A 95 4.18 -2.30 -1.56
C LEU A 95 4.49 -1.00 -0.81
N GLY A 96 3.60 -0.61 0.10
CA GLY A 96 3.64 0.68 0.77
C GLY A 96 4.91 0.88 1.58
N ASP A 97 5.54 2.03 1.39
CA ASP A 97 6.83 2.35 2.00
C ASP A 97 6.70 3.64 2.80
N ARG A 98 6.74 3.53 4.13
CA ARG A 98 6.65 4.66 5.06
C ARG A 98 7.91 5.50 5.11
N LEU A 99 9.06 4.96 4.68
CA LEU A 99 10.37 5.58 4.77
C LEU A 99 10.87 6.15 3.44
N GLY A 100 10.42 5.62 2.31
CA GLY A 100 10.94 5.97 0.98
C GLY A 100 12.28 5.33 0.65
N LEU A 101 12.62 4.21 1.30
CA LEU A 101 13.88 3.49 1.17
C LEU A 101 13.70 2.01 0.77
N ALA A 102 12.48 1.48 0.76
CA ALA A 102 12.20 0.04 0.70
C ALA A 102 12.08 -0.50 -0.73
N SER A 103 11.66 0.35 -1.69
CA SER A 103 11.34 -0.07 -3.05
C SER A 103 12.46 -0.85 -3.78
N PRO A 104 13.77 -0.59 -3.61
CA PRO A 104 14.81 -1.45 -4.17
C PRO A 104 14.67 -2.92 -3.73
N GLY A 105 14.52 -3.17 -2.42
CA GLY A 105 14.31 -4.52 -1.89
C GLY A 105 12.96 -5.14 -2.28
N HIS A 106 11.94 -4.31 -2.53
CA HIS A 106 10.67 -4.78 -3.09
C HIS A 106 10.85 -5.28 -4.53
N LEU A 107 11.60 -4.53 -5.36
CA LEU A 107 11.88 -4.90 -6.76
C LEU A 107 12.70 -6.19 -6.86
N ASP A 108 13.69 -6.38 -5.98
CA ASP A 108 14.44 -7.64 -5.88
C ASP A 108 13.55 -8.86 -5.60
N ALA A 109 12.42 -8.66 -4.91
CA ALA A 109 11.47 -9.72 -4.63
C ALA A 109 10.63 -10.12 -5.87
N LEU A 110 10.52 -9.21 -6.84
CA LEU A 110 9.59 -9.31 -7.97
C LEU A 110 10.22 -9.74 -9.29
N VAL A 111 11.54 -9.90 -9.33
CA VAL A 111 12.29 -10.21 -10.58
C VAL A 111 11.64 -11.37 -11.36
N ASP A 112 11.25 -12.44 -10.65
CA ASP A 112 10.67 -13.67 -11.19
C ASP A 112 9.19 -13.86 -10.79
N ALA A 113 8.54 -12.81 -10.28
CA ALA A 113 7.15 -12.88 -9.82
C ALA A 113 6.21 -12.21 -10.82
N ASP A 114 5.11 -12.89 -11.17
CA ASP A 114 4.07 -12.35 -12.03
C ASP A 114 3.05 -11.52 -11.23
N PHE A 115 3.55 -10.42 -10.67
CA PHE A 115 2.78 -9.45 -9.90
C PHE A 115 3.10 -8.03 -10.37
N PHE A 116 2.07 -7.24 -10.65
CA PHE A 116 2.25 -5.82 -10.90
C PHE A 116 2.53 -5.08 -9.57
N PRO A 117 3.65 -4.36 -9.45
CA PRO A 117 3.99 -3.67 -8.21
C PRO A 117 3.33 -2.30 -8.13
N ILE A 118 2.57 -2.08 -7.07
CA ILE A 118 2.13 -0.75 -6.65
C ILE A 118 3.17 -0.23 -5.64
N LEU A 119 4.26 0.34 -6.14
CA LEU A 119 5.41 0.75 -5.32
C LEU A 119 5.14 2.01 -4.50
N ALA A 120 4.37 2.95 -5.05
CA ALA A 120 4.04 4.19 -4.36
C ALA A 120 2.66 4.06 -3.71
N GLN A 121 2.60 3.52 -2.50
CA GLN A 121 1.36 3.38 -1.75
C GLN A 121 1.52 3.94 -0.34
N GLN A 122 0.69 4.91 0.02
CA GLN A 122 0.52 5.36 1.40
C GLN A 122 -0.89 5.91 1.59
N SER A 123 -1.43 5.77 2.80
CA SER A 123 -2.67 6.43 3.18
C SER A 123 -2.45 7.88 3.63
N MET A 124 -3.51 8.71 3.60
CA MET A 124 -3.47 10.06 4.17
C MET A 124 -3.09 10.07 5.66
N ARG A 125 -3.51 9.05 6.41
CA ARG A 125 -3.09 8.82 7.81
C ARG A 125 -1.58 8.62 7.89
N GLU A 126 -1.00 7.80 7.03
CA GLU A 126 0.45 7.55 7.02
C GLU A 126 1.24 8.79 6.62
N LEU A 127 0.83 9.52 5.60
CA LEU A 127 1.46 10.79 5.21
C LEU A 127 1.53 11.78 6.37
N ARG A 128 0.40 11.97 7.08
CA ARG A 128 0.34 12.82 8.28
C ARG A 128 1.27 12.32 9.38
N LEU A 129 1.31 11.01 9.64
CA LEU A 129 2.12 10.42 10.71
C LEU A 129 3.61 10.37 10.40
N THR A 130 4.03 10.27 9.13
CA THR A 130 5.44 10.32 8.72
C THR A 130 5.93 11.73 8.41
N GLY A 131 5.02 12.69 8.24
CA GLY A 131 5.32 14.03 7.75
C GLY A 131 5.82 14.01 6.30
N ARG A 132 5.25 13.13 5.48
CA ARG A 132 5.57 12.99 4.04
C ARG A 132 4.40 13.45 3.19
N THR A 133 4.64 13.61 1.90
CA THR A 133 3.68 14.01 0.88
C THR A 133 3.62 12.99 -0.25
N TYR A 134 2.52 12.95 -1.00
CA TYR A 134 2.39 12.04 -2.15
C TYR A 134 3.50 12.20 -3.20
N PRO A 135 3.95 13.42 -3.57
CA PRO A 135 5.11 13.59 -4.43
C PRO A 135 6.37 12.90 -3.90
N GLU A 136 6.67 12.97 -2.60
CA GLU A 136 7.84 12.28 -2.01
C GLU A 136 7.70 10.74 -2.03
N VAL A 137 6.48 10.22 -1.95
CA VAL A 137 6.20 8.78 -2.12
C VAL A 137 6.48 8.36 -3.55
N LEU A 138 5.96 9.12 -4.52
CA LEU A 138 6.13 8.82 -5.93
C LEU A 138 7.58 8.98 -6.38
N ASP A 139 8.28 10.01 -5.90
CA ASP A 139 9.70 10.24 -6.17
C ASP A 139 10.56 9.06 -5.69
N ALA A 140 10.33 8.57 -4.47
CA ALA A 140 11.05 7.42 -3.93
C ALA A 140 10.85 6.15 -4.81
N ALA A 141 9.63 5.86 -5.24
CA ALA A 141 9.34 4.75 -6.14
C ALA A 141 9.99 4.94 -7.52
N SER A 142 9.93 6.15 -8.08
CA SER A 142 10.51 6.50 -9.40
C SER A 142 12.03 6.30 -9.40
N TRP A 143 12.70 6.74 -8.32
CA TRP A 143 14.13 6.55 -8.18
C TRP A 143 14.53 5.11 -7.94
N ALA A 144 13.70 4.32 -7.24
CA ALA A 144 13.97 2.89 -7.05
C ALA A 144 13.88 2.10 -8.38
N VAL A 145 12.87 2.35 -9.21
CA VAL A 145 12.79 1.68 -10.52
C VAL A 145 13.94 2.07 -11.43
N PHE A 146 14.38 3.33 -11.38
CA PHE A 146 15.60 3.74 -12.08
C PHE A 146 16.85 3.08 -11.51
N GLN A 147 16.99 3.01 -10.19
CA GLN A 147 18.14 2.41 -9.51
C GLN A 147 18.33 0.94 -9.89
N GLU A 148 17.27 0.16 -9.79
CA GLU A 148 17.27 -1.28 -10.06
C GLU A 148 17.09 -1.61 -11.54
N GLY A 149 17.00 -0.58 -12.38
CA GLY A 149 16.82 -0.74 -13.80
C GLY A 149 15.52 -1.45 -14.19
N PHE A 150 14.49 -1.35 -13.36
CA PHE A 150 13.19 -1.97 -13.56
C PHE A 150 12.31 -1.13 -14.50
N ASP A 151 11.97 -1.68 -15.66
CA ASP A 151 11.24 -0.98 -16.72
C ASP A 151 9.89 -1.63 -17.08
N LYS A 152 9.44 -2.64 -16.32
CA LYS A 152 8.16 -3.35 -16.51
C LYS A 152 6.92 -2.53 -16.10
N GLY A 153 7.10 -1.33 -15.56
CA GLY A 153 6.05 -0.44 -15.07
C GLY A 153 5.65 -0.70 -13.61
N PHE A 154 5.18 0.35 -12.92
CA PHE A 154 4.74 0.29 -11.52
C PHE A 154 3.51 1.18 -11.30
N GLY A 155 2.71 0.89 -10.28
CA GLY A 155 1.56 1.70 -9.89
C GLY A 155 1.82 2.62 -8.70
N ALA A 156 0.95 3.63 -8.56
CA ALA A 156 0.93 4.54 -7.42
C ALA A 156 -0.50 4.65 -6.87
N ASP A 157 -0.73 4.16 -5.65
CA ASP A 157 -2.03 4.09 -4.98
C ASP A 157 -2.20 5.14 -3.88
N GLY A 158 -3.19 6.01 -4.07
CA GLY A 158 -3.70 6.90 -3.03
C GLY A 158 -4.60 6.07 -2.14
N ASP A 159 -4.04 5.57 -1.04
CA ASP A 159 -4.68 4.55 -0.21
C ASP A 159 -5.64 5.17 0.81
N HIS A 160 -6.75 4.49 1.09
CA HIS A 160 -7.78 4.93 2.07
C HIS A 160 -8.18 6.42 1.96
N LEU A 161 -8.45 6.92 0.76
CA LEU A 161 -8.97 8.28 0.57
C LEU A 161 -10.45 8.33 0.92
N LYS A 162 -10.92 9.40 1.55
CA LYS A 162 -12.30 9.53 2.01
C LYS A 162 -13.05 10.67 1.32
N THR A 163 -12.36 11.77 1.04
CA THR A 163 -12.98 12.98 0.48
C THR A 163 -12.53 13.23 -0.96
N GLY A 164 -13.30 14.06 -1.66
CA GLY A 164 -12.90 14.52 -2.98
C GLY A 164 -11.55 15.25 -2.95
N GLU A 165 -11.30 16.14 -1.99
CA GLU A 165 -10.03 16.89 -1.93
C GLU A 165 -8.82 15.96 -1.84
N GLU A 166 -8.95 14.86 -1.10
CA GLU A 166 -7.91 13.83 -0.99
C GLU A 166 -7.70 13.11 -2.34
N ILE A 167 -8.78 12.77 -3.06
CA ILE A 167 -8.71 12.20 -4.42
C ILE A 167 -8.02 13.16 -5.39
N ASP A 168 -8.40 14.44 -5.40
CA ASP A 168 -7.77 15.42 -6.29
C ASP A 168 -6.29 15.58 -5.98
N TYR A 169 -5.94 15.54 -4.69
CA TYR A 169 -4.54 15.65 -4.27
C TYR A 169 -3.72 14.46 -4.79
N ALA A 170 -4.25 13.24 -4.71
CA ALA A 170 -3.61 12.05 -5.26
C ALA A 170 -3.49 12.12 -6.80
N ILE A 171 -4.58 12.42 -7.51
CA ILE A 171 -4.59 12.53 -8.98
C ILE A 171 -3.60 13.61 -9.46
N ARG A 172 -3.62 14.81 -8.86
CA ARG A 172 -2.66 15.88 -9.21
C ARG A 172 -1.21 15.52 -8.89
N SER A 173 -0.99 14.60 -7.94
CA SER A 173 0.34 14.08 -7.61
C SER A 173 0.79 12.95 -8.55
N GLY A 174 -0.01 12.59 -9.55
CA GLY A 174 0.30 11.57 -10.55
C GLY A 174 -0.02 10.14 -10.14
N PHE A 175 -0.89 9.94 -9.13
CA PHE A 175 -1.27 8.62 -8.67
C PHE A 175 -2.22 7.92 -9.66
N THR A 176 -1.92 6.65 -9.97
CA THR A 176 -2.59 5.87 -11.02
C THR A 176 -3.52 4.81 -10.47
N MET A 177 -3.62 4.68 -9.15
CA MET A 177 -4.60 3.91 -8.44
C MET A 177 -5.19 4.79 -7.32
N ILE A 178 -6.51 4.72 -7.15
CA ILE A 178 -7.24 5.48 -6.14
C ILE A 178 -8.11 4.52 -5.36
N THR A 179 -7.87 4.44 -4.06
CA THR A 179 -8.65 3.61 -3.14
C THR A 179 -9.60 4.48 -2.35
N LEU A 180 -10.89 4.42 -2.69
CA LEU A 180 -11.93 5.14 -1.96
C LEU A 180 -12.42 4.31 -0.77
N ASP A 181 -12.13 4.77 0.43
CA ASP A 181 -12.65 4.24 1.69
C ASP A 181 -14.06 4.81 1.96
N CYS A 182 -15.05 3.93 1.91
CA CYS A 182 -16.46 4.27 2.12
C CYS A 182 -16.98 3.87 3.50
N SER A 183 -16.10 3.46 4.43
CA SER A 183 -16.49 2.91 5.72
C SER A 183 -17.26 3.89 6.62
N ASP A 184 -17.07 5.19 6.45
CA ASP A 184 -17.81 6.25 7.17
C ASP A 184 -19.27 6.39 6.70
N TYR A 185 -19.57 5.94 5.48
CA TYR A 185 -20.90 5.98 4.88
C TYR A 185 -21.67 4.66 5.02
N ILE A 186 -21.09 3.69 5.73
CA ILE A 186 -21.72 2.40 6.02
C ILE A 186 -22.35 2.46 7.40
N HIS A 187 -23.67 2.26 7.46
CA HIS A 187 -24.43 2.35 8.70
C HIS A 187 -24.28 1.08 9.54
N LYS A 188 -23.26 1.09 10.41
CA LYS A 188 -22.85 -0.06 11.25
C LYS A 188 -23.94 -0.46 12.27
N ASP A 189 -24.77 0.48 12.68
CA ASP A 189 -25.87 0.28 13.64
C ASP A 189 -27.01 -0.57 13.06
N ILE A 190 -27.20 -0.55 11.73
CA ILE A 190 -28.27 -1.30 11.06
C ILE A 190 -28.17 -2.80 11.36
N ALA A 191 -26.97 -3.36 11.48
CA ALA A 191 -26.78 -4.77 11.82
C ALA A 191 -27.37 -5.17 13.19
N LEU A 192 -27.46 -4.21 14.12
CA LEU A 192 -27.94 -4.43 15.49
C LEU A 192 -29.45 -4.19 15.65
N LEU A 193 -30.13 -3.65 14.63
CA LEU A 193 -31.55 -3.32 14.71
C LEU A 193 -32.45 -4.56 14.58
N PRO A 194 -33.56 -4.62 15.36
CA PRO A 194 -34.60 -5.62 15.17
C PRO A 194 -35.22 -5.57 13.76
N PRO A 195 -35.70 -6.70 13.21
CA PRO A 195 -36.30 -6.75 11.87
C PRO A 195 -37.43 -5.72 11.65
N GLU A 196 -38.33 -5.55 12.62
CA GLU A 196 -39.45 -4.58 12.54
C GLU A 196 -38.98 -3.13 12.41
N THR A 197 -37.87 -2.79 13.07
CA THR A 197 -37.28 -1.44 13.00
C THR A 197 -36.58 -1.22 11.65
N VAL A 198 -35.91 -2.25 11.13
CA VAL A 198 -35.32 -2.22 9.78
C VAL A 198 -36.41 -2.02 8.73
N HIS A 199 -37.51 -2.77 8.84
CA HIS A 199 -38.64 -2.66 7.92
C HIS A 199 -39.27 -1.26 7.95
N THR A 200 -39.54 -0.72 9.13
CA THR A 200 -40.07 0.65 9.28
C THR A 200 -39.15 1.68 8.62
N ARG A 201 -37.83 1.62 8.92
CA ARG A 201 -36.85 2.55 8.31
C ARG A 201 -36.73 2.35 6.80
N TYR A 202 -36.91 1.13 6.30
CA TYR A 202 -36.91 0.87 4.86
C TYR A 202 -38.12 1.53 4.21
N LEU A 203 -39.31 1.43 4.81
CA LEU A 203 -40.54 2.06 4.28
C LEU A 203 -40.46 3.59 4.17
N ASP A 204 -39.61 4.24 4.96
CA ASP A 204 -39.32 5.69 4.85
C ASP A 204 -38.60 6.07 3.54
N LEU A 205 -38.04 5.09 2.82
CA LEU A 205 -37.44 5.32 1.50
C LEU A 205 -38.52 5.56 0.43
N PRO A 206 -38.21 6.34 -0.63
CA PRO A 206 -39.15 6.59 -1.72
C PRO A 206 -39.70 5.29 -2.30
N GLU A 207 -41.03 5.22 -2.48
CA GLU A 207 -41.72 4.02 -2.96
C GLU A 207 -41.18 3.54 -4.31
N THR A 208 -40.86 4.47 -5.22
CA THR A 208 -40.27 4.16 -6.53
C THR A 208 -38.91 3.48 -6.40
N GLU A 209 -38.07 3.93 -5.47
CA GLU A 209 -36.76 3.33 -5.19
C GLU A 209 -36.93 1.92 -4.62
N ARG A 210 -37.81 1.74 -3.62
CA ARG A 210 -38.12 0.43 -3.03
C ARG A 210 -38.62 -0.56 -4.06
N HIS A 211 -39.62 -0.17 -4.86
CA HIS A 211 -40.19 -1.05 -5.90
C HIS A 211 -39.14 -1.50 -6.92
N LEU A 212 -38.24 -0.63 -7.35
CA LEU A 212 -37.15 -0.98 -8.26
C LEU A 212 -36.18 -2.00 -7.63
N LEU A 213 -35.78 -1.76 -6.37
CA LEU A 213 -34.88 -2.65 -5.64
C LEU A 213 -35.53 -4.03 -5.39
N GLU A 214 -36.75 -4.06 -4.88
CA GLU A 214 -37.49 -5.31 -4.66
C GLU A 214 -37.68 -6.09 -5.97
N GLN A 215 -38.00 -5.40 -7.07
CA GLN A 215 -38.16 -6.05 -8.36
C GLN A 215 -36.86 -6.69 -8.82
N LYS A 216 -35.74 -5.97 -8.70
CA LYS A 216 -34.42 -6.39 -9.18
C LYS A 216 -33.77 -7.48 -8.32
N TYR A 217 -34.04 -7.51 -7.02
CA TYR A 217 -33.31 -8.37 -6.08
C TYR A 217 -34.14 -9.50 -5.47
N VAL A 218 -35.47 -9.36 -5.41
CA VAL A 218 -36.36 -10.33 -4.75
C VAL A 218 -37.34 -10.95 -5.74
N LYS A 219 -38.15 -10.14 -6.43
CA LYS A 219 -39.27 -10.62 -7.27
C LYS A 219 -38.79 -11.23 -8.59
N SER A 220 -37.81 -10.58 -9.23
CA SER A 220 -37.18 -11.06 -10.47
C SER A 220 -35.68 -10.81 -10.40
N PRO A 221 -34.94 -11.63 -9.63
CA PRO A 221 -33.55 -11.40 -9.32
C PRO A 221 -32.68 -11.22 -10.56
N HIS A 222 -31.73 -10.28 -10.47
CA HIS A 222 -30.76 -10.01 -11.54
C HIS A 222 -30.07 -11.31 -12.01
N PRO A 223 -29.85 -11.52 -13.33
CA PRO A 223 -29.28 -12.76 -13.86
C PRO A 223 -27.95 -13.18 -13.23
N ASN A 224 -27.08 -12.21 -12.89
CA ASN A 224 -25.82 -12.50 -12.22
C ASN A 224 -26.01 -13.08 -10.80
N LEU A 225 -27.05 -12.68 -10.06
CA LEU A 225 -27.35 -13.26 -8.75
C LEU A 225 -27.80 -14.72 -8.89
N LEU A 226 -28.65 -14.99 -9.88
CA LEU A 226 -29.08 -16.36 -10.20
C LEU A 226 -27.87 -17.23 -10.59
N LYS A 227 -26.96 -16.73 -11.43
CA LYS A 227 -25.71 -17.41 -11.80
C LYS A 227 -24.80 -17.68 -10.59
N LEU A 228 -24.80 -16.76 -9.62
CA LEU A 228 -24.02 -16.89 -8.39
C LEU A 228 -24.68 -17.84 -7.38
N GLY A 229 -25.98 -18.12 -7.51
CA GLY A 229 -26.76 -18.86 -6.52
C GLY A 229 -27.16 -18.01 -5.31
N ILE A 230 -27.14 -16.69 -5.44
CA ILE A 230 -27.46 -15.74 -4.36
C ILE A 230 -28.96 -15.41 -4.43
N ILE A 231 -29.67 -15.69 -3.34
CA ILE A 231 -31.09 -15.38 -3.17
C ILE A 231 -31.23 -14.42 -2.00
N LEU A 232 -31.68 -13.19 -2.27
CA LEU A 232 -31.99 -12.20 -1.25
C LEU A 232 -33.45 -12.34 -0.84
N GLN A 233 -33.70 -12.57 0.44
CA GLN A 233 -35.04 -12.45 1.00
C GLN A 233 -35.41 -10.97 1.19
N PRO A 234 -36.72 -10.61 1.24
CA PRO A 234 -37.13 -9.22 1.45
C PRO A 234 -36.43 -8.55 2.64
N ALA A 235 -36.43 -9.19 3.81
CA ALA A 235 -35.82 -8.65 5.02
C ALA A 235 -34.29 -8.48 4.91
N ASP A 236 -33.61 -9.34 4.13
CA ASP A 236 -32.18 -9.20 3.87
C ASP A 236 -31.91 -7.99 2.97
N LEU A 237 -32.71 -7.81 1.91
CA LEU A 237 -32.60 -6.67 1.01
C LEU A 237 -32.77 -5.35 1.77
N GLU A 238 -33.79 -5.25 2.62
CA GLU A 238 -34.05 -4.03 3.42
C GLU A 238 -32.82 -3.66 4.25
N ARG A 239 -32.24 -4.65 4.93
CA ARG A 239 -31.04 -4.46 5.76
C ARG A 239 -29.83 -4.06 4.91
N THR A 240 -29.61 -4.74 3.78
CA THR A 240 -28.52 -4.42 2.85
C THR A 240 -28.65 -2.99 2.32
N VAL A 241 -29.84 -2.58 1.89
CA VAL A 241 -30.10 -1.25 1.35
C VAL A 241 -29.81 -0.19 2.41
N LEU A 242 -30.36 -0.32 3.61
CA LEU A 242 -30.12 0.64 4.69
C LEU A 242 -28.65 0.69 5.13
N THR A 243 -27.92 -0.42 5.01
CA THR A 243 -26.50 -0.48 5.36
C THR A 243 -25.62 0.26 4.35
N TYR A 244 -25.89 0.10 3.05
CA TYR A 244 -24.96 0.49 1.98
C TYR A 244 -25.43 1.63 1.07
N ARG A 245 -26.70 2.07 1.14
CA ARG A 245 -27.25 3.09 0.23
C ARG A 245 -26.46 4.41 0.24
N ALA A 246 -26.08 4.90 1.41
CA ALA A 246 -25.29 6.13 1.51
C ALA A 246 -23.89 5.97 0.91
N ALA A 247 -23.23 4.84 1.20
CA ALA A 247 -21.93 4.50 0.62
C ALA A 247 -21.98 4.39 -0.91
N LEU A 248 -23.03 3.76 -1.47
CA LEU A 248 -23.23 3.68 -2.92
C LEU A 248 -23.35 5.05 -3.58
N SER A 249 -24.12 5.96 -2.99
CA SER A 249 -24.24 7.34 -3.51
C SER A 249 -22.88 8.04 -3.53
N HIS A 250 -22.09 7.91 -2.46
CA HIS A 250 -20.75 8.48 -2.37
C HIS A 250 -19.79 7.89 -3.41
N MET A 251 -19.77 6.56 -3.56
CA MET A 251 -18.93 5.86 -4.55
C MET A 251 -19.22 6.32 -5.99
N VAL A 252 -20.50 6.50 -6.32
CA VAL A 252 -20.94 6.99 -7.63
C VAL A 252 -20.55 8.44 -7.82
N GLU A 253 -20.81 9.30 -6.84
CA GLU A 253 -20.45 10.72 -6.90
C GLU A 253 -18.95 10.92 -7.12
N MET A 254 -18.10 10.24 -6.34
CA MET A 254 -16.64 10.34 -6.47
C MET A 254 -16.16 9.84 -7.84
N TYR A 255 -16.76 8.76 -8.35
CA TYR A 255 -16.44 8.26 -9.68
C TYR A 255 -16.80 9.27 -10.78
N GLU A 256 -18.04 9.77 -10.78
CA GLU A 256 -18.55 10.70 -11.79
C GLU A 256 -17.78 12.02 -11.80
N THR A 257 -17.50 12.56 -10.61
CA THR A 257 -16.96 13.91 -10.48
C THR A 257 -15.44 13.96 -10.57
N ARG A 258 -14.71 12.89 -10.20
CA ARG A 258 -13.24 12.88 -10.08
C ARG A 258 -12.55 11.81 -10.91
N ILE A 259 -12.96 10.56 -10.80
CA ILE A 259 -12.25 9.45 -11.45
C ILE A 259 -12.46 9.47 -12.96
N ARG A 260 -13.71 9.64 -13.40
CA ARG A 260 -14.07 9.64 -14.82
C ARG A 260 -13.40 10.78 -15.61
N CYS A 261 -13.14 11.91 -14.96
CA CYS A 261 -12.53 13.09 -15.56
C CYS A 261 -11.02 13.22 -15.28
N ALA A 262 -10.40 12.19 -14.68
CA ALA A 262 -8.96 12.19 -14.40
C ALA A 262 -8.15 12.37 -15.70
N PRO A 263 -7.02 13.11 -15.66
CA PRO A 263 -6.23 13.43 -16.85
C PRO A 263 -5.41 12.23 -17.39
N HIS A 264 -5.43 11.10 -16.70
CA HIS A 264 -4.76 9.85 -17.05
C HIS A 264 -5.61 8.67 -16.56
N SER A 265 -5.29 7.45 -17.03
CA SER A 265 -5.93 6.23 -16.55
C SER A 265 -5.72 6.06 -15.03
N VAL A 266 -6.77 5.61 -14.36
CA VAL A 266 -6.79 5.36 -12.91
C VAL A 266 -7.44 4.01 -12.64
N ASP A 267 -6.74 3.15 -11.91
CA ASP A 267 -7.32 1.97 -11.28
C ASP A 267 -8.15 2.43 -10.09
N TYR A 268 -9.46 2.31 -10.18
CA TYR A 268 -10.36 2.73 -9.11
C TYR A 268 -10.73 1.55 -8.22
N GLU A 269 -10.30 1.60 -6.97
CA GLU A 269 -10.61 0.60 -5.95
C GLU A 269 -11.64 1.13 -4.96
N ILE A 270 -12.58 0.26 -4.58
CA ILE A 270 -13.62 0.56 -3.60
C ILE A 270 -13.34 -0.22 -2.33
N SER A 271 -13.20 0.47 -1.19
CA SER A 271 -12.94 -0.14 0.10
C SER A 271 -14.12 -0.01 1.06
N ILE A 272 -14.51 -1.14 1.64
CA ILE A 272 -15.54 -1.26 2.69
C ILE A 272 -15.07 -2.13 3.87
N ASP A 273 -13.75 -2.31 3.99
CA ASP A 273 -13.07 -3.19 4.94
C ASP A 273 -12.99 -2.61 6.37
N GLU A 274 -12.83 -1.29 6.54
CA GLU A 274 -12.75 -0.59 7.85
C GLU A 274 -14.12 -0.39 8.54
N THR A 275 -15.02 -1.36 8.37
CA THR A 275 -16.34 -1.40 9.02
C THR A 275 -16.35 -2.33 10.24
N ALA A 276 -17.39 -2.31 11.08
CA ALA A 276 -17.53 -3.32 12.15
C ALA A 276 -18.16 -4.61 11.60
N THR A 277 -19.06 -4.46 10.63
CA THR A 277 -19.90 -5.51 10.07
C THR A 277 -19.17 -6.28 8.97
N ILE A 278 -19.02 -7.59 9.14
CA ILE A 278 -18.51 -8.48 8.09
C ILE A 278 -19.38 -8.33 6.84
N THR A 279 -18.76 -8.17 5.67
CA THR A 279 -19.47 -8.02 4.41
C THR A 279 -20.00 -9.39 3.96
N ARG A 280 -21.33 -9.59 3.98
CA ARG A 280 -21.91 -10.86 3.50
C ARG A 280 -21.71 -10.97 1.99
N PRO A 281 -21.57 -12.17 1.40
CA PRO A 281 -21.50 -12.34 -0.05
C PRO A 281 -22.68 -11.69 -0.80
N ALA A 282 -23.89 -11.75 -0.25
CA ALA A 282 -25.06 -11.10 -0.83
C ALA A 282 -24.95 -9.56 -0.83
N ASP A 283 -24.39 -8.97 0.24
CA ASP A 283 -24.14 -7.53 0.33
C ASP A 283 -23.07 -7.07 -0.67
N HIS A 284 -21.98 -7.84 -0.79
CA HIS A 284 -20.94 -7.61 -1.80
C HIS A 284 -21.55 -7.63 -3.21
N ALA A 285 -22.33 -8.66 -3.55
CA ALA A 285 -22.96 -8.76 -4.86
C ALA A 285 -23.94 -7.61 -5.12
N PHE A 286 -24.73 -7.20 -4.12
CA PHE A 286 -25.62 -6.05 -4.21
C PHE A 286 -24.84 -4.76 -4.52
N VAL A 287 -23.81 -4.44 -3.72
CA VAL A 287 -23.01 -3.22 -3.89
C VAL A 287 -22.39 -3.17 -5.28
N ALA A 288 -21.72 -4.24 -5.70
CA ALA A 288 -21.07 -4.30 -7.00
C ALA A 288 -22.07 -4.16 -8.16
N LEU A 289 -23.23 -4.82 -8.09
CA LEU A 289 -24.26 -4.72 -9.13
C LEU A 289 -24.88 -3.33 -9.21
N GLU A 290 -25.13 -2.66 -8.09
CA GLU A 290 -25.60 -1.26 -8.09
C GLU A 290 -24.58 -0.34 -8.77
N LEU A 291 -23.30 -0.47 -8.44
CA LEU A 291 -22.23 0.35 -9.02
C LEU A 291 -22.12 0.14 -10.53
N LEU A 292 -22.07 -1.11 -10.98
CA LEU A 292 -21.96 -1.45 -12.41
C LEU A 292 -23.17 -0.94 -13.20
N GLN A 293 -24.38 -1.05 -12.64
CA GLN A 293 -25.58 -0.54 -13.31
C GLN A 293 -25.64 0.98 -13.38
N LYS A 294 -25.02 1.68 -12.41
CA LYS A 294 -24.86 3.13 -12.44
C LYS A 294 -23.68 3.56 -13.33
N GLY A 295 -23.02 2.62 -14.01
CA GLY A 295 -21.92 2.90 -14.95
C GLY A 295 -20.58 3.15 -14.30
N VAL A 296 -20.42 2.87 -13.00
CA VAL A 296 -19.15 2.98 -12.29
C VAL A 296 -18.21 1.88 -12.77
N ARG A 297 -17.02 2.26 -13.22
CA ARG A 297 -15.94 1.33 -13.59
C ARG A 297 -14.91 1.31 -12.47
N PHE A 298 -14.75 0.16 -11.82
CA PHE A 298 -13.79 -0.07 -10.74
C PHE A 298 -13.00 -1.34 -11.03
N THR A 299 -11.75 -1.40 -10.58
CA THR A 299 -10.80 -2.48 -10.87
C THR A 299 -10.70 -3.50 -9.74
N SER A 300 -10.99 -3.08 -8.51
CA SER A 300 -11.02 -3.93 -7.33
C SER A 300 -12.00 -3.47 -6.26
N LEU A 301 -12.41 -4.41 -5.41
CA LEU A 301 -13.22 -4.16 -4.23
C LEU A 301 -12.61 -4.86 -3.02
N ALA A 302 -12.44 -4.13 -1.91
CA ALA A 302 -11.95 -4.63 -0.63
C ALA A 302 -13.11 -4.80 0.37
N PRO A 303 -13.68 -6.01 0.52
CA PRO A 303 -14.71 -6.27 1.51
C PRO A 303 -14.12 -6.44 2.92
N ARG A 304 -14.95 -6.33 3.95
CA ARG A 304 -14.58 -6.79 5.29
C ARG A 304 -14.80 -8.30 5.40
N PHE A 305 -13.72 -9.07 5.33
CA PHE A 305 -13.75 -10.52 5.52
C PHE A 305 -14.01 -10.93 6.98
N CYS A 306 -14.39 -12.19 7.18
CA CYS A 306 -14.53 -12.78 8.51
C CYS A 306 -13.18 -12.98 9.22
N GLY A 307 -13.21 -13.07 10.56
CA GLY A 307 -12.02 -13.08 11.40
C GLY A 307 -11.37 -11.70 11.49
N GLU A 308 -10.10 -11.68 11.89
CA GLU A 308 -9.37 -10.44 12.17
C GLU A 308 -8.07 -10.33 11.38
N PHE A 309 -7.91 -9.18 10.73
CA PHE A 309 -6.76 -8.82 9.92
C PHE A 309 -5.91 -7.75 10.63
N GLN A 310 -5.48 -8.05 11.86
CA GLN A 310 -4.72 -7.07 12.64
C GLN A 310 -3.35 -6.79 12.02
N LYS A 311 -2.82 -5.60 12.30
CA LYS A 311 -1.52 -5.16 11.77
C LYS A 311 -0.38 -5.95 12.42
N GLY A 312 0.61 -6.35 11.62
CA GLY A 312 1.87 -6.96 12.06
C GLY A 312 1.81 -8.44 12.48
N ILE A 313 0.66 -9.11 12.37
CA ILE A 313 0.48 -10.52 12.77
C ILE A 313 -0.32 -11.31 11.73
N ASP A 314 -0.33 -12.63 11.88
CA ASP A 314 -1.12 -13.53 11.03
C ASP A 314 -2.63 -13.42 11.30
N TYR A 315 -3.42 -14.03 10.43
CA TYR A 315 -4.87 -14.09 10.51
C TYR A 315 -5.36 -14.77 11.79
N ARG A 316 -6.32 -14.14 12.47
CA ARG A 316 -7.03 -14.73 13.63
C ARG A 316 -8.47 -15.05 13.27
N GLY A 317 -8.82 -16.32 13.39
CA GLY A 317 -10.15 -16.83 13.05
C GLY A 317 -10.09 -18.28 12.56
N ASP A 318 -11.23 -18.76 12.07
CA ASP A 318 -11.35 -20.06 11.43
C ASP A 318 -11.00 -19.94 9.94
N ALA A 319 -9.90 -20.58 9.53
CA ALA A 319 -9.44 -20.56 8.15
C ALA A 319 -10.38 -21.31 7.19
N MET A 320 -11.15 -22.30 7.69
CA MET A 320 -12.14 -23.01 6.88
C MET A 320 -13.34 -22.11 6.59
N GLU A 321 -13.80 -21.37 7.58
CA GLU A 321 -14.85 -20.36 7.41
C GLU A 321 -14.38 -19.23 6.48
N PHE A 322 -13.14 -18.78 6.64
CA PHE A 322 -12.53 -17.82 5.73
C PHE A 322 -12.52 -18.35 4.29
N GLN A 323 -12.05 -19.59 4.06
CA GLN A 323 -12.05 -20.19 2.72
C GLN A 323 -13.45 -20.26 2.13
N HIS A 324 -14.45 -20.68 2.91
CA HIS A 324 -15.82 -20.77 2.44
C HIS A 324 -16.35 -19.40 1.98
N GLN A 325 -16.23 -18.37 2.82
CA GLN A 325 -16.70 -17.02 2.46
C GLN A 325 -15.87 -16.37 1.35
N PHE A 326 -14.55 -16.54 1.39
CA PHE A 326 -13.65 -15.95 0.40
C PHE A 326 -13.90 -16.53 -1.00
N ARG A 327 -14.18 -17.84 -1.11
CA ARG A 327 -14.60 -18.47 -2.37
C ARG A 327 -15.84 -17.81 -2.97
N GLU A 328 -16.85 -17.53 -2.15
CA GLU A 328 -18.07 -16.86 -2.62
C GLU A 328 -17.77 -15.42 -3.09
N HIS A 329 -16.95 -14.68 -2.35
CA HIS A 329 -16.50 -13.34 -2.76
C HIS A 329 -15.68 -13.37 -4.06
N ALA A 330 -14.79 -14.35 -4.22
CA ALA A 330 -13.97 -14.49 -5.42
C ALA A 330 -14.83 -14.85 -6.63
N LYS A 331 -15.83 -15.73 -6.44
CA LYS A 331 -16.83 -16.07 -7.47
C LYS A 331 -17.65 -14.84 -7.90
N ILE A 332 -18.03 -13.97 -6.97
CA ILE A 332 -18.70 -12.69 -7.26
C ILE A 332 -17.78 -11.80 -8.11
N ALA A 333 -16.57 -11.52 -7.63
CA ALA A 333 -15.61 -10.64 -8.30
C ALA A 333 -15.32 -11.09 -9.73
N ARG A 334 -15.03 -12.38 -9.91
CA ARG A 334 -14.88 -13.02 -11.22
C ARG A 334 -16.11 -12.85 -12.12
N THR A 335 -17.30 -13.12 -11.58
CA THR A 335 -18.54 -13.08 -12.38
C THR A 335 -18.86 -11.66 -12.84
N LEU A 336 -18.48 -10.65 -12.07
CA LEU A 336 -18.77 -9.25 -12.31
C LEU A 336 -17.60 -8.47 -12.94
N GLY A 337 -16.43 -9.07 -13.09
CA GLY A 337 -15.32 -8.55 -13.89
C GLY A 337 -14.36 -7.61 -13.16
N TYR A 338 -14.11 -7.82 -11.86
CA TYR A 338 -13.13 -7.09 -11.07
C TYR A 338 -12.35 -8.03 -10.14
N ARG A 339 -11.34 -7.49 -9.44
CA ARG A 339 -10.48 -8.27 -8.52
C ARG A 339 -10.89 -8.06 -7.06
N LEU A 340 -10.67 -9.08 -6.23
CA LEU A 340 -10.69 -8.87 -4.78
C LEU A 340 -9.43 -8.14 -4.34
N SER A 341 -9.59 -7.20 -3.41
CA SER A 341 -8.47 -6.54 -2.73
C SER A 341 -8.43 -6.94 -1.26
N ILE A 342 -7.24 -7.35 -0.80
CA ILE A 342 -6.99 -7.82 0.56
C ILE A 342 -6.20 -6.72 1.28
N HIS A 343 -6.92 -5.92 2.05
CA HIS A 343 -6.35 -4.91 2.92
C HIS A 343 -5.75 -5.53 4.17
N SER A 344 -4.81 -4.80 4.80
CA SER A 344 -4.02 -5.32 5.93
C SER A 344 -3.38 -6.69 5.64
N GLY A 345 -3.01 -6.88 4.38
CA GLY A 345 -2.60 -8.16 3.84
C GLY A 345 -1.25 -8.65 4.35
N SER A 346 -0.39 -7.77 4.89
CA SER A 346 0.90 -8.19 5.45
C SER A 346 0.76 -9.29 6.51
N ASP A 347 1.68 -10.25 6.45
CA ASP A 347 1.89 -11.34 7.41
C ASP A 347 0.75 -12.37 7.53
N LYS A 348 -0.25 -12.35 6.64
CA LYS A 348 -1.41 -13.25 6.67
C LYS A 348 -1.11 -14.64 6.07
N PHE A 349 0.03 -15.23 6.44
CA PHE A 349 0.56 -16.45 5.85
C PHE A 349 -0.40 -17.64 5.91
N ARG A 350 -1.20 -17.76 6.97
CA ARG A 350 -2.17 -18.86 7.11
C ARG A 350 -3.26 -18.86 6.04
N ILE A 351 -3.61 -17.70 5.49
CA ILE A 351 -4.71 -17.56 4.52
C ILE A 351 -4.23 -17.25 3.09
N PHE A 352 -2.96 -16.93 2.88
CA PHE A 352 -2.45 -16.67 1.53
C PHE A 352 -2.63 -17.81 0.53
N PRO A 353 -2.43 -19.10 0.89
CA PRO A 353 -2.70 -20.19 -0.04
C PRO A 353 -4.17 -20.23 -0.50
N ILE A 354 -5.10 -19.92 0.41
CA ILE A 354 -6.53 -19.81 0.12
C ILE A 354 -6.78 -18.64 -0.84
N VAL A 355 -6.19 -17.47 -0.57
CA VAL A 355 -6.33 -16.29 -1.45
C VAL A 355 -5.85 -16.60 -2.86
N GLY A 356 -4.67 -17.21 -2.98
CA GLY A 356 -4.09 -17.60 -4.26
C GLY A 356 -4.96 -18.58 -5.04
N GLU A 357 -5.43 -19.63 -4.36
CA GLU A 357 -6.24 -20.69 -4.97
C GLU A 357 -7.61 -20.18 -5.44
N GLU A 358 -8.37 -19.58 -4.53
CA GLU A 358 -9.78 -19.22 -4.75
C GLU A 358 -9.92 -17.99 -5.66
N ALA A 359 -8.93 -17.08 -5.67
CA ALA A 359 -8.89 -15.90 -6.53
C ALA A 359 -7.80 -15.97 -7.61
N SER A 360 -7.43 -17.18 -8.06
CA SER A 360 -6.37 -17.40 -9.07
C SER A 360 -6.52 -16.59 -10.37
N GLU A 361 -7.75 -16.20 -10.74
CA GLU A 361 -8.02 -15.35 -11.91
C GLU A 361 -7.68 -13.86 -11.69
N GLY A 362 -7.45 -13.43 -10.45
CA GLY A 362 -6.88 -12.12 -10.14
C GLY A 362 -7.23 -11.58 -8.76
N PHE A 363 -6.22 -11.01 -8.09
CA PHE A 363 -6.36 -10.37 -6.78
C PHE A 363 -5.35 -9.23 -6.59
N HIS A 364 -5.62 -8.39 -5.60
CA HIS A 364 -4.70 -7.39 -5.09
C HIS A 364 -4.45 -7.61 -3.59
N VAL A 365 -3.20 -7.58 -3.14
CA VAL A 365 -2.86 -7.65 -1.71
C VAL A 365 -2.09 -6.41 -1.31
N LYS A 366 -2.54 -5.72 -0.26
CA LYS A 366 -1.88 -4.51 0.25
C LYS A 366 -0.99 -4.80 1.44
N THR A 367 0.27 -4.42 1.33
CA THR A 367 1.28 -4.46 2.38
C THR A 367 1.87 -3.06 2.59
N ALA A 368 2.24 -2.73 3.82
CA ALA A 368 2.89 -1.45 4.11
C ALA A 368 3.75 -1.50 5.38
N GLY A 369 3.11 -1.60 6.54
CA GLY A 369 3.81 -1.48 7.82
C GLY A 369 4.77 -2.62 8.13
N THR A 370 4.67 -3.78 7.47
CA THR A 370 5.67 -4.84 7.63
C THR A 370 7.04 -4.46 7.04
N HIS A 371 7.09 -3.61 6.02
CA HIS A 371 8.36 -3.10 5.48
C HIS A 371 9.07 -2.20 6.50
N TRP A 372 8.30 -1.40 7.25
CA TRP A 372 8.79 -0.69 8.42
C TRP A 372 9.33 -1.65 9.49
N LEU A 373 8.64 -2.76 9.77
CA LEU A 373 9.12 -3.76 10.74
C LEU A 373 10.44 -4.42 10.29
N GLU A 374 10.64 -4.64 9.00
CA GLU A 374 11.91 -5.14 8.48
C GLU A 374 13.04 -4.09 8.61
N ALA A 375 12.72 -2.79 8.51
CA ALA A 375 13.68 -1.73 8.84
C ALA A 375 14.05 -1.77 10.34
N VAL A 376 13.05 -1.92 11.21
CA VAL A 376 13.24 -2.05 12.66
C VAL A 376 14.09 -3.29 12.98
N ARG A 377 13.89 -4.41 12.29
CA ARG A 377 14.70 -5.64 12.43
C ARG A 377 16.17 -5.40 12.11
N VAL A 378 16.47 -4.69 11.02
CA VAL A 378 17.84 -4.33 10.65
C VAL A 378 18.46 -3.42 11.70
N ILE A 379 17.71 -2.44 12.19
CA ILE A 379 18.16 -1.53 13.26
C ILE A 379 18.42 -2.29 14.56
N ALA A 380 17.54 -3.22 14.96
CA ALA A 380 17.73 -4.08 16.13
C ALA A 380 19.04 -4.85 16.07
N LYS A 381 19.39 -5.34 14.87
CA LYS A 381 20.60 -6.13 14.65
C LYS A 381 21.88 -5.28 14.61
N HIS A 382 21.83 -4.10 14.00
CA HIS A 382 23.02 -3.34 13.64
C HIS A 382 23.23 -2.04 14.45
N ALA A 383 22.19 -1.55 15.12
CA ALA A 383 22.21 -0.37 15.97
C ALA A 383 21.31 -0.60 17.21
N PRO A 384 21.68 -1.54 18.10
CA PRO A 384 20.82 -1.98 19.21
C PRO A 384 20.45 -0.84 20.17
N SER A 385 21.36 0.11 20.41
CA SER A 385 21.04 1.32 21.20
C SER A 385 19.93 2.16 20.55
N LEU A 386 19.95 2.33 19.22
CA LEU A 386 18.88 3.02 18.50
C LEU A 386 17.56 2.25 18.59
N TYR A 387 17.60 0.93 18.46
CA TYR A 387 16.40 0.10 18.65
C TYR A 387 15.79 0.28 20.05
N ARG A 388 16.62 0.28 21.10
CA ARG A 388 16.15 0.49 22.48
C ARG A 388 15.46 1.84 22.65
N ASP A 389 16.03 2.90 22.08
CA ASP A 389 15.40 4.24 22.08
C ASP A 389 14.05 4.21 21.34
N MET A 390 13.99 3.59 20.15
CA MET A 390 12.76 3.46 19.37
C MET A 390 11.67 2.67 20.11
N HIS A 391 12.04 1.54 20.72
CA HIS A 391 11.12 0.68 21.45
C HIS A 391 10.60 1.39 22.71
N ALA A 392 11.44 2.13 23.43
CA ALA A 392 11.00 2.95 24.57
C ALA A 392 9.93 3.98 24.15
N ILE A 393 10.13 4.68 23.04
CA ILE A 393 9.11 5.58 22.48
C ILE A 393 7.84 4.83 22.07
N ALA A 394 7.98 3.63 21.50
CA ALA A 394 6.84 2.80 21.11
C ALA A 394 5.95 2.46 22.32
N LEU A 395 6.55 1.99 23.42
CA LEU A 395 5.81 1.69 24.65
C LEU A 395 5.16 2.94 25.26
N ALA A 396 5.89 4.05 25.32
CA ALA A 396 5.39 5.30 25.88
C ALA A 396 4.23 5.92 25.08
N SER A 397 4.15 5.63 23.77
CA SER A 397 3.12 6.16 22.86
C SER A 397 2.04 5.16 22.47
N LEU A 398 2.03 3.96 23.07
CA LEU A 398 1.15 2.87 22.66
C LEU A 398 -0.33 3.22 22.75
N GLN A 399 -0.75 3.88 23.84
CA GLN A 399 -2.16 4.23 24.04
C GLN A 399 -2.64 5.27 23.01
N ASP A 400 -1.80 6.25 22.67
CA ASP A 400 -2.11 7.23 21.61
C ASP A 400 -2.20 6.54 20.24
N ALA A 401 -1.29 5.61 19.96
CA ALA A 401 -1.29 4.88 18.70
C ALA A 401 -2.52 3.97 18.53
N ARG A 402 -3.06 3.40 19.63
CA ARG A 402 -4.29 2.58 19.64
C ARG A 402 -5.54 3.36 19.19
N LEU A 403 -5.53 4.70 19.26
CA LEU A 403 -6.63 5.52 18.73
C LEU A 403 -6.77 5.42 17.20
N PHE A 404 -5.68 5.09 16.51
CA PHE A 404 -5.64 5.02 15.05
C PHE A 404 -5.69 3.59 14.51
N TYR A 405 -5.38 2.60 15.33
CA TYR A 405 -5.22 1.21 14.90
C TYR A 405 -5.82 0.24 15.92
N HIS A 406 -6.62 -0.70 15.44
CA HIS A 406 -7.10 -1.81 16.25
C HIS A 406 -6.07 -2.94 16.30
N ILE A 407 -5.53 -3.21 17.50
CA ILE A 407 -4.60 -4.30 17.79
C ILE A 407 -4.93 -4.94 19.15
N SER A 408 -4.48 -6.18 19.34
CA SER A 408 -4.63 -6.95 20.58
C SER A 408 -3.38 -7.05 21.44
N ALA A 409 -2.33 -6.32 21.06
CA ALA A 409 -1.03 -6.42 21.72
C ALA A 409 -1.14 -6.07 23.19
N ASP A 410 -0.46 -6.86 24.02
CA ASP A 410 -0.31 -6.64 25.45
C ASP A 410 1.15 -6.30 25.74
N GLU A 411 1.39 -5.07 26.17
CA GLU A 411 2.73 -4.57 26.52
C GLU A 411 3.39 -5.40 27.63
N PHE A 412 2.64 -6.05 28.51
CA PHE A 412 3.17 -6.87 29.59
C PHE A 412 3.66 -8.25 29.11
N ARG A 413 3.32 -8.65 27.88
CA ARG A 413 3.86 -9.87 27.25
C ARG A 413 5.17 -9.63 26.52
N VAL A 414 5.62 -8.37 26.40
CA VAL A 414 6.92 -8.03 25.83
C VAL A 414 7.98 -8.05 26.94
N PRO A 415 9.10 -8.78 26.79
CA PRO A 415 10.15 -8.79 27.80
C PRO A 415 10.70 -7.39 28.05
N PRO A 416 10.96 -7.00 29.31
CA PRO A 416 11.61 -5.73 29.63
C PRO A 416 12.93 -5.59 28.89
N LEU A 417 13.15 -4.47 28.19
CA LEU A 417 14.34 -4.29 27.37
C LEU A 417 15.63 -4.43 28.16
N GLN A 418 15.65 -4.06 29.45
CA GLN A 418 16.83 -4.15 30.31
C GLN A 418 17.27 -5.59 30.58
N GLU A 419 16.38 -6.57 30.39
CA GLU A 419 16.64 -7.99 30.62
C GLU A 419 17.16 -8.69 29.35
N LEU A 420 17.04 -8.06 28.19
CA LEU A 420 17.49 -8.61 26.91
C LEU A 420 18.90 -8.12 26.57
N SER A 421 19.76 -9.01 26.12
CA SER A 421 21.02 -8.66 25.47
C SER A 421 20.76 -8.04 24.08
N ASP A 422 21.74 -7.29 23.56
CA ASP A 422 21.63 -6.69 22.23
C ASP A 422 21.43 -7.71 21.11
N ALA A 423 21.96 -8.93 21.27
CA ALA A 423 21.80 -10.02 20.31
C ALA A 423 20.37 -10.61 20.29
N GLU A 424 19.60 -10.41 21.35
CA GLU A 424 18.22 -10.92 21.47
C GLU A 424 17.18 -9.93 20.91
N LEU A 425 17.52 -8.64 20.77
CA LEU A 425 16.58 -7.61 20.29
C LEU A 425 15.92 -7.93 18.94
N PRO A 426 16.63 -8.50 17.93
CA PRO A 426 15.99 -8.86 16.66
C PRO A 426 14.88 -9.91 16.79
N LEU A 427 14.90 -10.75 17.84
CA LEU A 427 13.87 -11.78 18.07
C LEU A 427 12.50 -11.17 18.39
N LEU A 428 12.46 -9.94 18.90
CA LEU A 428 11.22 -9.20 19.12
C LEU A 428 10.47 -8.92 17.81
N MET A 429 11.16 -8.92 16.66
CA MET A 429 10.51 -8.79 15.35
C MET A 429 9.86 -10.08 14.86
N ASP A 430 9.93 -11.17 15.63
CA ASP A 430 9.20 -12.42 15.41
C ASP A 430 8.14 -12.68 16.50
N GLN A 431 8.04 -11.80 17.51
CA GLN A 431 7.06 -11.88 18.59
C GLN A 431 5.85 -10.98 18.30
N GLU A 432 4.64 -11.53 18.38
CA GLU A 432 3.40 -10.83 17.97
C GLU A 432 3.22 -9.47 18.65
N ASP A 433 3.27 -9.41 19.99
CA ASP A 433 3.00 -8.18 20.74
C ASP A 433 4.00 -7.06 20.39
N ALA A 434 5.31 -7.35 20.41
CA ALA A 434 6.32 -6.37 20.06
C ALA A 434 6.20 -5.90 18.60
N ARG A 435 5.90 -6.82 17.66
CA ARG A 435 5.63 -6.45 16.26
C ARG A 435 4.45 -5.48 16.15
N GLN A 436 3.32 -5.77 16.80
CA GLN A 436 2.15 -4.90 16.75
C GLN A 436 2.44 -3.51 17.34
N ILE A 437 3.11 -3.46 18.51
CA ILE A 437 3.48 -2.20 19.18
C ILE A 437 4.36 -1.35 18.26
N LEU A 438 5.44 -1.90 17.72
CA LEU A 438 6.35 -1.20 16.82
C LEU A 438 5.70 -0.87 15.46
N HIS A 439 4.75 -1.67 15.00
CA HIS A 439 4.05 -1.45 13.73
C HIS A 439 3.18 -0.20 13.77
N ILE A 440 2.43 0.03 14.86
CA ILE A 440 1.46 1.13 14.94
C ILE A 440 2.07 2.44 15.45
N THR A 441 3.22 2.38 16.12
CA THR A 441 3.91 3.53 16.74
C THR A 441 4.93 4.22 15.83
N TYR A 442 5.13 3.75 14.59
CA TYR A 442 6.06 4.33 13.60
C TYR A 442 5.99 5.86 13.50
N GLY A 443 4.79 6.46 13.52
CA GLY A 443 4.62 7.90 13.43
C GLY A 443 5.15 8.65 14.65
N HIS A 444 4.93 8.09 15.85
CA HIS A 444 5.47 8.64 17.10
C HIS A 444 6.99 8.54 17.12
N ILE A 445 7.55 7.41 16.69
CA ILE A 445 9.00 7.20 16.60
C ILE A 445 9.64 8.19 15.61
N LEU A 446 9.06 8.35 14.41
CA LEU A 446 9.59 9.24 13.37
C LEU A 446 9.41 10.73 13.67
N LYS A 447 8.50 11.09 14.59
CA LYS A 447 8.28 12.47 15.04
C LYS A 447 8.91 12.78 16.40
N ALA A 448 9.54 11.80 17.04
CA ALA A 448 10.17 11.99 18.34
C ALA A 448 11.21 13.12 18.24
N PRO A 449 11.09 14.18 19.08
CA PRO A 449 12.02 15.29 19.04
C PRO A 449 13.41 14.85 19.50
N ALA A 450 14.43 15.61 19.12
CA ALA A 450 15.75 15.48 19.71
C ALA A 450 15.68 15.74 21.23
N THR A 451 16.56 15.11 22.00
CA THR A 451 16.67 15.34 23.44
C THR A 451 17.92 16.16 23.74
N PRO A 452 18.03 16.86 24.88
CA PRO A 452 19.28 17.54 25.24
C PRO A 452 20.50 16.61 25.28
N ALA A 453 20.28 15.30 25.55
CA ALA A 453 21.33 14.28 25.54
C ALA A 453 21.64 13.73 24.14
N GLN A 454 20.74 13.91 23.17
CA GLN A 454 20.86 13.41 21.79
C GLN A 454 20.43 14.51 20.81
N ALA A 455 21.41 15.27 20.29
CA ALA A 455 21.16 16.42 19.41
C ALA A 455 20.48 16.04 18.08
N GLU A 456 20.63 14.79 17.63
CA GLU A 456 19.96 14.27 16.44
C GLU A 456 18.61 13.63 16.78
N THR A 457 17.60 13.85 15.94
CA THR A 457 16.30 13.19 16.07
C THR A 457 16.42 11.68 15.82
N LEU A 458 15.47 10.89 16.37
CA LEU A 458 15.38 9.46 16.05
C LEU A 458 15.22 9.21 14.55
N LYS A 459 14.44 10.05 13.86
CA LYS A 459 14.29 9.98 12.40
C LYS A 459 15.65 10.08 11.70
N SER A 460 16.45 11.09 12.01
CA SER A 460 17.79 11.25 11.40
C SER A 460 18.67 10.02 11.63
N ARG A 461 18.71 9.50 12.86
CA ARG A 461 19.48 8.30 13.22
C ARG A 461 18.98 7.03 12.50
N ILE A 462 17.67 6.88 12.33
CA ILE A 462 17.04 5.78 11.56
C ILE A 462 17.50 5.84 10.10
N TYR A 463 17.36 6.99 9.43
CA TYR A 463 17.76 7.12 8.03
C TYR A 463 19.26 6.90 7.85
N ALA A 464 20.11 7.48 8.70
CA ALA A 464 21.56 7.28 8.64
C ALA A 464 21.95 5.79 8.84
N THR A 465 21.29 5.10 9.76
CA THR A 465 21.51 3.66 9.99
C THR A 465 21.11 2.85 8.77
N LEU A 466 19.91 3.09 8.21
CA LEU A 466 19.42 2.36 7.04
C LEU A 466 20.20 2.67 5.76
N ASP A 467 20.76 3.88 5.63
CA ASP A 467 21.68 4.23 4.55
C ASP A 467 23.01 3.45 4.66
N CYS A 468 23.55 3.32 5.88
CA CYS A 468 24.75 2.52 6.14
C CYS A 468 24.52 1.02 5.87
N TYR A 469 23.33 0.53 6.25
CA TYR A 469 22.94 -0.87 6.09
C TYR A 469 21.92 -1.07 4.95
N GLU A 470 22.08 -0.34 3.85
CA GLU A 470 21.17 -0.38 2.69
C GLU A 470 21.03 -1.81 2.12
N THR A 471 22.16 -2.49 1.90
CA THR A 471 22.16 -3.86 1.36
C THR A 471 21.51 -4.87 2.31
N PRO A 472 21.84 -4.91 3.62
CA PRO A 472 21.08 -5.71 4.59
C PRO A 472 19.58 -5.42 4.61
N TYR A 473 19.17 -4.16 4.48
CA TYR A 473 17.75 -3.79 4.48
C TYR A 473 17.02 -4.27 3.22
N ALA A 474 17.59 -4.02 2.04
CA ALA A 474 17.06 -4.55 0.78
C ALA A 474 16.93 -6.08 0.81
N ALA A 475 17.94 -6.79 1.36
CA ALA A 475 17.91 -8.24 1.51
C ALA A 475 16.85 -8.74 2.51
N SER A 476 16.59 -7.99 3.60
CA SER A 476 15.51 -8.30 4.56
C SER A 476 14.14 -8.18 3.90
N LEU A 477 13.92 -7.06 3.19
CA LEU A 477 12.69 -6.83 2.43
C LEU A 477 12.47 -7.87 1.35
N CYS A 478 13.48 -8.16 0.53
CA CYS A 478 13.40 -9.16 -0.53
C CYS A 478 12.94 -10.52 0.00
N ARG A 479 13.58 -10.99 1.09
CA ARG A 479 13.21 -12.25 1.74
C ARG A 479 11.78 -12.23 2.26
N HIS A 480 11.39 -11.15 2.93
CA HIS A 480 10.08 -11.04 3.56
C HIS A 480 8.94 -10.94 2.53
N VAL A 481 9.14 -10.16 1.47
CA VAL A 481 8.18 -10.03 0.36
C VAL A 481 8.12 -11.32 -0.47
N LYS A 482 9.25 -11.98 -0.74
CA LYS A 482 9.25 -13.31 -1.39
C LYS A 482 8.43 -14.33 -0.61
N LYS A 483 8.54 -14.36 0.72
CA LYS A 483 7.68 -15.22 1.55
C LYS A 483 6.18 -14.95 1.32
N HIS A 484 5.77 -13.70 1.11
CA HIS A 484 4.38 -13.37 0.78
C HIS A 484 4.00 -13.90 -0.61
N ILE A 485 4.82 -13.60 -1.62
CA ILE A 485 4.63 -14.04 -3.01
C ILE A 485 4.52 -15.57 -3.08
N ASP A 486 5.47 -16.28 -2.47
CA ASP A 486 5.53 -17.75 -2.48
C ASP A 486 4.30 -18.35 -1.80
N SER A 487 3.87 -17.79 -0.67
CA SER A 487 2.67 -18.25 0.04
C SER A 487 1.39 -18.01 -0.78
N LEU A 488 1.31 -16.88 -1.50
CA LEU A 488 0.20 -16.58 -2.39
C LEU A 488 0.20 -17.46 -3.64
N ASN A 489 1.36 -17.91 -4.11
CA ASN A 489 1.48 -18.78 -5.28
C ASN A 489 1.37 -20.28 -4.95
N GLN A 490 1.41 -20.67 -3.67
CA GLN A 490 1.55 -22.07 -3.24
C GLN A 490 0.55 -23.05 -3.88
N ASN A 491 -0.71 -22.62 -4.07
CA ASN A 491 -1.79 -23.45 -4.60
C ASN A 491 -2.27 -23.01 -6.00
N ILE A 492 -1.60 -22.05 -6.63
CA ILE A 492 -1.93 -21.62 -7.99
C ILE A 492 -1.37 -22.67 -8.94
N ARG A 493 -2.25 -23.46 -9.57
CA ARG A 493 -1.86 -24.42 -10.61
C ARG A 493 -1.27 -23.65 -11.79
N GLN A 494 -0.02 -23.97 -12.14
CA GLN A 494 0.68 -23.40 -13.31
C GLN A 494 0.00 -23.80 -14.63
#